data_AF-A0A0G0BQT6-F1
#
_entry.id   AF-A0A0G0BQT6-F1
#
_cell.length_a   1.000
_cell.length_b   1.000
_cell.length_c   1.000
_cell.angle_alpha   90.00
_cell.angle_beta   90.00
_cell.angle_gamma   90.00
#
_symmetry.space_group_name_H-M   'P 1'
#
loop_
_entity.id
_entity.type
_entity.pdbx_description
1 polymer ?
#
loop_
_entity_poly.entity_id
_entity_poly.type
_entity_poly.pdbx_seq_one_letter_code
_entity_poly.pdbx_strand_id
1 'polypeptide(L)'
;MINIIKKLSDEINKKRVNQYLFFMIASILTVLFMGYYFGTFDQVVHIPSLKKLADPTLYPDDKYLELSKYHYSYFWYFFVPFYRLHILEISMFITHLITVYLTYYALYKLSKTLFNSPLASFFSTVVFIIPHIGFAGFPVFEFSLLNRTFVLPFLLLAIDF
;
A
#
# COMPACT_ATOMS: atom_id res chain seq x y z
N MET A 1 30.12 -13.27 0.58
CA MET A 1 28.72 -12.80 0.76
C MET A 1 28.56 -11.31 0.41
N ILE A 2 29.33 -10.40 1.02
CA ILE A 2 29.24 -8.95 0.78
C ILE A 2 29.44 -8.57 -0.71
N ASN A 3 30.44 -9.16 -1.39
CA ASN A 3 30.69 -8.89 -2.81
C ASN A 3 29.53 -9.31 -3.74
N ILE A 4 28.79 -10.35 -3.38
CA ILE A 4 27.63 -10.83 -4.15
C ILE A 4 26.47 -9.86 -4.00
N ILE A 5 26.17 -9.42 -2.77
CA ILE A 5 25.11 -8.46 -2.48
C ILE A 5 25.38 -7.14 -3.21
N LYS A 6 26.63 -6.66 -3.15
CA LYS A 6 27.03 -5.43 -3.86
C LYS A 6 26.81 -5.55 -5.37
N LYS A 7 27.26 -6.66 -5.97
CA LYS A 7 27.07 -6.92 -7.40
C LYS A 7 25.58 -6.93 -7.79
N LEU A 8 24.74 -7.61 -7.00
CA LEU A 8 23.30 -7.67 -7.25
C LEU A 8 22.64 -6.29 -7.14
N SER A 9 22.99 -5.54 -6.09
CA SER A 9 22.54 -4.16 -5.90
C SER A 9 22.89 -3.28 -7.11
N ASP A 10 24.13 -3.38 -7.61
CA ASP A 10 24.59 -2.61 -8.76
C ASP A 10 23.86 -3.02 -10.05
N GLU A 11 23.61 -4.32 -10.26
CA GLU A 11 22.85 -4.82 -11.40
C GLU A 11 21.39 -4.37 -11.40
N ILE A 12 20.74 -4.34 -10.22
CA ILE A 12 19.39 -3.79 -10.06
C ILE A 12 19.40 -2.30 -10.37
N ASN A 13 20.34 -1.54 -9.80
CA ASN A 13 20.42 -0.10 -10.00
C ASN A 13 20.73 0.30 -11.46
N LYS A 14 21.44 -0.54 -12.21
CA LYS A 14 21.84 -0.25 -13.60
C LYS A 14 20.67 -0.23 -14.59
N LYS A 15 19.63 -1.05 -14.39
CA LYS A 15 18.51 -1.20 -15.34
C LYS A 15 17.16 -0.96 -14.66
N ARG A 16 16.35 -0.03 -15.19
CA ARG A 16 14.99 0.25 -14.68
C ARG A 16 14.09 -0.98 -14.63
N VAL A 17 14.19 -1.87 -15.62
CA VAL A 17 13.42 -3.13 -15.65
C VAL A 17 13.74 -4.00 -14.43
N ASN A 18 15.01 -4.09 -14.04
CA ASN A 18 15.41 -4.86 -12.86
C ASN A 18 14.86 -4.24 -11.57
N GLN A 19 14.83 -2.90 -11.48
CA GLN A 19 14.20 -2.20 -10.35
C GLN A 19 12.71 -2.51 -10.26
N TYR A 20 11.99 -2.40 -11.38
CA TYR A 20 10.55 -2.68 -11.39
C TYR A 20 10.22 -4.14 -11.06
N LEU A 21 11.01 -5.10 -11.56
CA LEU A 21 10.88 -6.51 -11.17
C LEU A 21 11.20 -6.70 -9.69
N PHE A 22 12.24 -6.05 -9.17
CA PHE A 22 12.61 -6.12 -7.77
C PHE A 22 11.50 -5.60 -6.84
N PHE A 23 10.88 -4.48 -7.17
CA PHE A 23 9.74 -3.95 -6.40
C PHE A 23 8.50 -4.84 -6.51
N MET A 24 8.24 -5.45 -7.67
CA MET A 24 7.15 -6.40 -7.83
C MET A 24 7.34 -7.65 -6.96
N ILE A 25 8.53 -8.24 -7.00
CA ILE A 25 8.87 -9.40 -6.18
C ILE A 25 8.76 -9.05 -4.69
N ALA A 26 9.32 -7.91 -4.28
CA ALA A 26 9.22 -7.43 -2.90
C ALA A 26 7.75 -7.27 -2.48
N SER A 27 6.91 -6.67 -3.31
CA SER A 27 5.48 -6.45 -3.03
C SER A 27 4.72 -7.76 -2.85
N ILE A 28 4.95 -8.72 -3.75
CA ILE A 28 4.32 -10.04 -3.66
C ILE A 28 4.75 -10.74 -2.37
N LEU A 29 6.05 -10.75 -2.05
CA LEU A 29 6.57 -11.36 -0.83
C LEU A 29 5.99 -10.70 0.43
N THR A 30 5.89 -9.38 0.46
CA THR A 30 5.32 -8.63 1.59
C THR A 30 3.86 -8.96 1.81
N VAL A 31 3.06 -9.00 0.75
CA VAL A 31 1.64 -9.39 0.84
C VAL A 31 1.51 -10.85 1.27
N LEU A 32 2.40 -11.74 0.81
CA LEU A 32 2.41 -13.15 1.25
C LEU A 32 2.79 -13.31 2.73
N PHE A 33 3.76 -12.54 3.24
CA PHE A 33 4.16 -12.61 4.64
C PHE A 33 3.18 -11.94 5.60
N MET A 34 2.61 -10.81 5.19
CA MET A 34 1.67 -10.05 6.00
C MET A 34 0.25 -10.64 5.95
N GLY A 35 -0.10 -11.28 4.84
CA GLY A 35 -1.48 -11.63 4.49
C GLY A 35 -2.27 -10.42 4.00
N TYR A 36 -3.40 -10.68 3.35
CA TYR A 36 -4.39 -9.67 3.00
C TYR A 36 -5.74 -10.05 3.60
N TYR A 37 -6.34 -9.12 4.35
CA TYR A 37 -7.65 -9.28 4.96
C TYR A 37 -8.58 -8.17 4.51
N PHE A 38 -9.65 -8.57 3.84
CA PHE A 38 -10.71 -7.67 3.42
C PHE A 38 -11.77 -7.52 4.51
N GLY A 39 -12.29 -6.30 4.70
CA GLY A 39 -13.37 -6.01 5.64
C GLY A 39 -12.98 -5.98 7.12
N THR A 40 -11.69 -5.78 7.44
CA THR A 40 -11.19 -5.72 8.83
C THR A 40 -10.69 -4.33 9.22
N PHE A 41 -10.42 -4.12 10.51
CA PHE A 41 -9.89 -2.84 11.02
C PHE A 41 -10.80 -1.66 10.60
N ASP A 42 -10.23 -0.54 10.16
CA ASP A 42 -10.99 0.64 9.72
C ASP A 42 -11.96 0.31 8.56
N GLN A 43 -11.70 -0.74 7.78
CA GLN A 43 -12.61 -1.15 6.71
C GLN A 43 -13.98 -1.59 7.23
N VAL A 44 -14.08 -2.07 8.49
CA VAL A 44 -15.37 -2.42 9.13
C VAL A 44 -16.30 -1.22 9.19
N VAL A 45 -15.74 -0.01 9.28
CA VAL A 45 -16.51 1.25 9.29
C VAL A 45 -16.72 1.79 7.87
N HIS A 46 -15.67 1.76 7.07
CA HIS A 46 -15.68 2.41 5.76
C HIS A 46 -16.43 1.63 4.68
N ILE A 47 -16.32 0.29 4.65
CA ILE A 47 -16.98 -0.52 3.61
C ILE A 47 -18.51 -0.44 3.72
N PRO A 48 -19.14 -0.55 4.90
CA PRO A 48 -20.59 -0.34 5.01
C PRO A 48 -21.04 1.05 4.55
N SER A 49 -20.25 2.09 4.86
CA SER A 49 -20.51 3.46 4.39
C SER A 49 -20.46 3.54 2.86
N LEU A 50 -19.44 2.93 2.24
CA LEU A 50 -19.33 2.81 0.78
C LEU A 50 -20.53 2.05 0.18
N LYS A 51 -20.94 0.94 0.79
CA LYS A 51 -22.08 0.13 0.33
C LYS A 51 -23.37 0.94 0.36
N LYS A 52 -23.62 1.67 1.44
CA LYS A 52 -24.76 2.60 1.58
C LYS A 52 -24.74 3.72 0.55
N LEU A 53 -23.55 4.24 0.21
CA LEU A 53 -23.39 5.23 -0.87
C LEU A 53 -23.72 4.63 -2.25
N ALA A 54 -23.33 3.37 -2.47
CA ALA A 54 -23.56 2.70 -3.74
C ALA A 54 -25.02 2.28 -3.94
N ASP A 55 -25.67 1.84 -2.85
CA ASP A 55 -27.08 1.45 -2.75
C ASP A 55 -27.68 2.00 -1.43
N PRO A 56 -28.43 3.11 -1.48
CA PRO A 56 -29.03 3.74 -0.31
C PRO A 56 -30.11 2.90 0.39
N THR A 57 -30.61 1.85 -0.26
CA THR A 57 -31.60 0.95 0.36
C THR A 57 -30.96 0.00 1.37
N LEU A 58 -29.62 -0.14 1.32
CA LEU A 58 -28.86 -0.87 2.32
C LEU A 58 -28.78 -0.07 3.62
N TYR A 59 -29.09 -0.73 4.73
CA TYR A 59 -29.03 -0.16 6.08
C TYR A 59 -30.00 1.03 6.30
N PRO A 60 -31.32 0.82 6.10
CA PRO A 60 -32.32 1.84 6.38
C PRO A 60 -32.24 2.24 7.85
N ASP A 61 -32.35 3.54 8.12
CA ASP A 61 -32.37 4.15 9.45
C ASP A 61 -31.13 3.92 10.35
N ASP A 62 -30.06 3.31 9.82
CA ASP A 62 -28.80 3.15 10.54
C ASP A 62 -28.11 4.52 10.76
N LYS A 63 -28.23 5.01 12.00
CA LYS A 63 -27.64 6.28 12.47
C LYS A 63 -26.13 6.27 12.53
N TYR A 64 -25.50 5.11 12.71
CA TYR A 64 -24.04 5.03 12.68
C TYR A 64 -23.52 5.35 11.28
N LEU A 65 -24.14 4.78 10.24
CA LEU A 65 -23.74 5.05 8.86
C LEU A 65 -24.10 6.46 8.39
N GLU A 66 -25.06 7.14 9.02
CA GLU A 66 -25.30 8.57 8.79
C GLU A 66 -24.14 9.45 9.24
N LEU A 67 -23.28 9.00 10.17
CA LEU A 67 -22.10 9.75 10.61
C LEU A 67 -21.00 9.80 9.52
N SER A 68 -21.04 8.88 8.55
CA SER A 68 -20.06 8.84 7.45
C SER A 68 -19.98 10.14 6.66
N LYS A 69 -21.07 10.93 6.61
CA LYS A 69 -21.11 12.26 5.98
C LYS A 69 -20.16 13.28 6.63
N TYR A 70 -19.75 13.04 7.87
CA TYR A 70 -18.78 13.87 8.60
C TYR A 70 -17.34 13.33 8.51
N HIS A 71 -17.16 12.09 8.05
CA HIS A 71 -15.86 11.48 7.83
C HIS A 71 -15.51 11.52 6.34
N TYR A 72 -14.94 12.65 5.92
CA TYR A 72 -14.69 12.90 4.51
C TYR A 72 -13.42 12.20 4.01
N SER A 73 -13.58 11.23 3.11
CA SER A 73 -12.47 10.71 2.30
C SER A 73 -12.97 10.40 0.90
N TYR A 74 -12.40 11.07 -0.10
CA TYR A 74 -12.69 10.80 -1.50
C TYR A 74 -12.24 9.41 -1.95
N PHE A 75 -11.29 8.81 -1.22
CA PHE A 75 -10.72 7.50 -1.52
C PHE A 75 -11.79 6.42 -1.71
N TRP A 76 -12.80 6.40 -0.85
CA TRP A 76 -13.84 5.36 -0.90
C TRP A 76 -14.79 5.49 -2.09
N TYR A 77 -14.97 6.70 -2.63
CA TYR A 77 -15.82 6.91 -3.82
C TYR A 77 -15.24 6.22 -5.06
N PHE A 78 -13.91 6.11 -5.15
CA PHE A 78 -13.24 5.36 -6.20
C PHE A 78 -13.71 3.89 -6.27
N PHE A 79 -14.12 3.32 -5.13
CA PHE A 79 -14.52 1.92 -5.03
C PHE A 79 -16.02 1.65 -5.22
N VAL A 80 -16.84 2.69 -5.33
CA VAL A 80 -18.30 2.54 -5.56
C VAL A 80 -18.62 1.78 -6.85
N PRO A 81 -17.99 2.06 -8.01
CA PRO A 81 -18.24 1.29 -9.23
C PRO A 81 -17.88 -0.19 -9.08
N PHE A 82 -16.76 -0.50 -8.41
CA PHE A 82 -16.32 -1.89 -8.22
C PHE A 82 -17.26 -2.67 -7.31
N TYR A 83 -17.90 -2.02 -6.34
CA TYR A 83 -18.97 -2.63 -5.56
C TYR A 83 -20.20 -2.94 -6.41
N ARG A 84 -20.66 -1.99 -7.25
CA ARG A 84 -21.79 -2.19 -8.17
C ARG A 84 -21.53 -3.31 -9.18
N LEU A 85 -20.27 -3.55 -9.53
CA LEU A 85 -19.82 -4.62 -10.41
C LEU A 85 -19.53 -5.95 -9.67
N HIS A 86 -19.76 -6.03 -8.36
CA HIS A 86 -19.49 -7.20 -7.52
C HIS A 86 -18.02 -7.67 -7.52
N ILE A 87 -17.08 -6.74 -7.77
CA ILE A 87 -15.62 -7.00 -7.79
C ILE A 87 -14.87 -6.14 -6.77
N LEU A 88 -15.54 -5.68 -5.71
CA LEU A 88 -14.97 -4.76 -4.71
C LEU A 88 -13.69 -5.33 -4.06
N GLU A 89 -13.75 -6.57 -3.57
CA GLU A 89 -12.65 -7.20 -2.84
C GLU A 89 -11.40 -7.34 -3.71
N ILE A 90 -11.53 -7.92 -4.91
CA ILE A 90 -10.39 -8.07 -5.84
C ILE A 90 -9.85 -6.71 -6.27
N SER A 91 -10.70 -5.70 -6.45
CA SER A 91 -10.26 -4.35 -6.82
C SER A 91 -9.48 -3.68 -5.69
N MET A 92 -9.91 -3.86 -4.44
CA MET A 92 -9.18 -3.38 -3.26
C MET A 92 -7.87 -4.16 -3.05
N PHE A 93 -7.84 -5.46 -3.33
CA PHE A 93 -6.61 -6.25 -3.28
C PHE A 93 -5.59 -5.78 -4.32
N ILE A 94 -6.02 -5.59 -5.58
CA ILE A 94 -5.14 -5.06 -6.64
C ILE A 94 -4.62 -3.68 -6.26
N THR A 95 -5.49 -2.81 -5.75
CA THR A 95 -5.07 -1.46 -5.30
C THR A 95 -4.10 -1.54 -4.12
N HIS A 96 -4.29 -2.48 -3.20
CA HIS A 96 -3.34 -2.75 -2.11
C HIS A 96 -1.97 -3.16 -2.65
N LEU A 97 -1.92 -4.12 -3.57
CA LEU A 97 -0.68 -4.59 -4.17
C LEU A 97 0.05 -3.46 -4.93
N ILE A 98 -0.69 -2.65 -5.69
CA ILE A 98 -0.14 -1.45 -6.37
C ILE A 98 0.41 -0.45 -5.35
N THR A 99 -0.29 -0.24 -4.23
CA THR A 99 0.15 0.67 -3.16
C THR A 99 1.45 0.19 -2.52
N VAL A 100 1.57 -1.11 -2.23
CA VAL A 100 2.79 -1.71 -1.70
C VAL A 100 3.94 -1.54 -2.69
N TYR A 101 3.69 -1.81 -3.97
CA TYR A 101 4.64 -1.61 -5.05
C TYR A 101 5.16 -0.18 -5.16
N LEU A 102 4.24 0.79 -5.18
CA LEU A 102 4.59 2.21 -5.26
C LEU A 102 5.36 2.66 -4.01
N THR A 103 5.07 2.09 -2.84
CA THR A 103 5.81 2.40 -1.61
C THR A 103 7.24 1.90 -1.70
N TYR A 104 7.50 0.70 -2.23
CA TYR A 104 8.87 0.23 -2.47
C TYR A 104 9.62 1.11 -3.47
N TYR A 105 8.95 1.49 -4.55
CA TYR A 105 9.51 2.42 -5.52
C TYR A 105 9.90 3.75 -4.84
N ALA A 106 9.01 4.31 -4.02
CA ALA A 106 9.25 5.56 -3.32
C ALA A 106 10.38 5.47 -2.29
N LEU A 107 10.40 4.41 -1.48
CA LEU A 107 11.48 4.16 -0.50
C LEU A 107 12.83 4.00 -1.18
N TYR A 108 12.90 3.24 -2.28
CA TYR A 108 14.13 3.05 -3.03
C TYR A 108 14.64 4.37 -3.62
N LYS A 109 13.73 5.18 -4.21
CA LYS A 109 14.07 6.48 -4.80
C LYS A 109 14.55 7.46 -3.73
N LEU A 110 13.81 7.61 -2.64
CA LEU A 110 14.18 8.45 -1.50
C LEU A 110 15.53 8.02 -0.89
N SER A 111 15.76 6.72 -0.71
CA SER A 111 17.05 6.21 -0.22
C SER A 111 18.20 6.56 -1.17
N LYS A 112 17.96 6.49 -2.48
CA LYS A 112 18.95 6.89 -3.49
C LYS A 112 19.26 8.38 -3.40
N THR A 113 18.27 9.23 -3.21
CA THR A 113 18.46 10.69 -3.07
C THR A 113 19.22 11.03 -1.79
N LEU A 114 18.88 10.41 -0.66
CA LEU A 114 19.51 10.71 0.63
C LEU A 114 20.96 10.21 0.73
N PHE A 115 21.26 9.03 0.18
CA PHE A 115 22.55 8.36 0.41
C PHE A 115 23.43 8.21 -0.83
N ASN A 116 22.89 8.46 -2.03
CA ASN A 116 23.56 8.27 -3.32
C ASN A 116 24.29 6.91 -3.43
N SER A 117 23.70 5.86 -2.84
CA SER A 117 24.32 4.54 -2.70
C SER A 117 23.36 3.46 -3.18
N PRO A 118 23.70 2.71 -4.25
CA PRO A 118 22.90 1.59 -4.72
C PRO A 118 22.60 0.56 -3.62
N LEU A 119 23.58 0.34 -2.74
CA LEU A 119 23.49 -0.62 -1.65
C LEU A 119 22.50 -0.15 -0.58
N ALA A 120 22.48 1.14 -0.26
CA ALA A 120 21.50 1.70 0.67
C ALA A 120 20.08 1.56 0.12
N SER A 121 19.87 1.89 -1.16
CA SER A 121 18.57 1.73 -1.82
C SER A 121 18.14 0.26 -1.87
N PHE A 122 19.06 -0.66 -2.16
CA PHE A 122 18.78 -2.10 -2.13
C PHE A 122 18.29 -2.55 -0.73
N PHE A 123 19.01 -2.17 0.34
CA PHE A 123 18.61 -2.52 1.70
C PHE A 123 17.28 -1.85 2.11
N SER A 124 17.00 -0.64 1.64
CA SER A 124 15.70 0.02 1.88
C SER A 124 14.51 -0.75 1.31
N THR A 125 14.72 -1.61 0.32
CA THR A 125 13.66 -2.52 -0.16
C THR A 125 13.67 -3.81 0.64
N VAL A 126 14.82 -4.47 0.81
CA VAL A 126 14.92 -5.79 1.45
C VAL A 126 14.43 -5.79 2.89
N VAL A 127 14.83 -4.80 3.69
CA VAL A 127 14.49 -4.73 5.12
C VAL A 127 12.98 -4.65 5.33
N PHE A 128 12.28 -3.93 4.46
CA PHE A 128 10.84 -3.74 4.57
C PHE A 128 10.02 -4.89 3.97
N ILE A 129 10.63 -5.94 3.39
CA ILE A 129 9.89 -7.15 2.95
C ILE A 129 9.33 -7.90 4.15
N ILE A 130 10.10 -7.97 5.23
CA ILE A 130 9.70 -8.68 6.44
C ILE A 130 8.84 -7.73 7.29
N PRO A 131 7.63 -8.16 7.70
CA PRO A 131 6.79 -7.40 8.62
C PRO A 131 7.56 -7.00 9.87
N HIS A 132 7.54 -5.72 10.19
CA HIS A 132 8.11 -5.20 11.44
C HIS A 132 7.25 -4.06 11.96
N ILE A 133 7.23 -3.93 13.28
CA ILE A 133 6.47 -2.89 13.97
C ILE A 133 7.32 -1.62 13.97
N GLY A 134 6.76 -0.53 13.44
CA GLY A 134 7.38 0.78 13.50
C GLY A 134 7.29 1.41 14.89
N PHE A 135 7.98 2.54 15.09
CA PHE A 135 7.99 3.24 16.39
C PHE A 135 6.61 3.67 16.89
N ALA A 136 5.65 3.88 15.99
CA ALA A 136 4.27 4.23 16.32
C ALA A 136 3.38 3.02 16.68
N GLY A 137 3.93 1.81 16.76
CA GLY A 137 3.17 0.59 17.05
C GLY A 137 2.43 0.00 15.83
N PHE A 138 2.57 0.61 14.65
CA PHE A 138 1.98 0.13 13.40
C PHE A 138 3.07 -0.30 12.41
N PRO A 139 2.84 -1.35 11.62
CA PRO A 139 3.75 -1.72 10.55
C PRO A 139 3.61 -0.73 9.38
N VAL A 140 4.70 -0.55 8.61
CA VAL A 140 4.70 0.35 7.44
C VAL A 140 3.80 -0.18 6.33
N PHE A 141 3.85 -1.50 6.12
CA PHE A 141 2.90 -2.21 5.30
C PHE A 141 1.86 -2.84 6.19
N GLU A 142 0.59 -2.68 5.86
CA GLU A 142 -0.51 -3.27 6.63
C GLU A 142 -1.17 -4.39 5.84
N PHE A 143 -1.87 -5.27 6.54
CA PHE A 143 -2.55 -6.42 5.96
C PHE A 143 -3.88 -6.07 5.27
N SER A 144 -4.21 -4.78 5.13
CA SER A 144 -5.42 -4.32 4.46
C SER A 144 -5.18 -2.98 3.74
N LEU A 145 -6.01 -2.69 2.73
CA LEU A 145 -5.99 -1.39 2.05
C LEU A 145 -6.67 -0.33 2.92
N LEU A 146 -5.91 0.65 3.38
CA LEU A 146 -6.38 1.72 4.24
C LEU A 146 -6.03 3.07 3.63
N ASN A 147 -6.71 4.14 4.04
CA ASN A 147 -6.43 5.48 3.53
C ASN A 147 -4.95 5.85 3.71
N ARG A 148 -4.38 5.55 4.89
CA ARG A 148 -2.98 5.87 5.22
C ARG A 148 -1.97 5.06 4.40
N THR A 149 -2.25 3.77 4.15
CA THR A 149 -1.36 2.94 3.33
C THR A 149 -1.41 3.39 1.88
N PHE A 150 -2.61 3.68 1.35
CA PHE A 150 -2.78 4.19 -0.01
C PHE A 150 -2.04 5.51 -0.25
N VAL A 151 -2.08 6.43 0.70
CA VAL A 151 -1.48 7.77 0.54
C VAL A 151 0.04 7.78 0.73
N LEU A 152 0.59 6.84 1.50
CA LEU A 152 2.01 6.76 1.84
C LEU A 152 2.99 6.90 0.65
N PRO A 153 2.86 6.15 -0.48
CA PRO A 153 3.81 6.27 -1.58
C PRO A 153 3.86 7.68 -2.18
N PHE A 154 2.72 8.37 -2.25
CA PHE A 154 2.65 9.73 -2.77
C PHE A 154 3.33 10.73 -1.84
N LEU A 155 3.17 10.56 -0.52
CA LEU A 155 3.86 11.39 0.48
C LEU A 155 5.38 11.19 0.42
N LEU A 156 5.84 9.94 0.32
CA LEU A 156 7.27 9.65 0.21
C LEU A 156 7.88 10.26 -1.06
N LEU A 157 7.18 10.16 -2.20
CA LEU A 157 7.62 10.78 -3.45
C LEU A 157 7.58 12.32 -3.38
N ALA A 158 6.69 12.90 -2.59
CA ALA A 158 6.62 14.33 -2.40
C ALA A 158 7.71 14.90 -1.47
N ILE A 159 8.45 14.04 -0.76
CA ILE A 159 9.64 14.46 0.01
C ILE A 159 10.90 14.42 -0.87
N ASP A 160 10.86 13.65 -1.96
CA ASP A 160 11.96 13.36 -2.86
C ASP A 160 12.09 14.38 -4.01
N PHE A 161 12.01 15.69 -3.68
CA PHE A 161 12.21 16.81 -4.61
C PHE A 161 13.63 17.38 -4.57
#